data_AF-A0A139LNY6-F1
#
_entry.id   AF-A0A139LNY6-F1
#
_cell.length_a   1.000
_cell.length_b   1.000
_cell.length_c   1.000
_cell.angle_alpha   90.00
_cell.angle_beta   90.00
_cell.angle_gamma   90.00
#
_symmetry.space_group_name_H-M   'P 1'
#
loop_
_entity.id
_entity.type
_entity.pdbx_description
1 polymer ?
#
loop_
_entity_poly.entity_id
_entity_poly.type
_entity_poly.pdbx_seq_one_letter_code
_entity_poly.pdbx_strand_id
1 'polypeptide(L)'
;MKTLIKYLVAALVVIMVSCDDTEQLIYEQPNSFTLTLNQEDELKVEIQTGEKIGINGTEYSVLSNACVSMYDVPVANQYLIYYPANAQLSGNNLDYSLPTVQTYTQGAIDQSACPLYCLTDNDGLNNMKMNAACGGLKLIVPANEDFASLTSVTFESKNDMLAGDVRVDATTGQVTFLENTSKTLMLKGDINISEGQELYLALPPMALSSTLDITLVSPKGMGTCSVDLNGKSIERGKVLSVALESIEWVSVTNYYGKANSIIVAPGTTSVTVDCTPYYTTSLKYTYENHASDDSRLARSAKLLWNDVSTDFISNVSLSSDCKSFTATLNGQPGNAVVAIYDMEDADAEDATILWSYHIWVTDVADQPFGVNSKGNSYTVMDRNLGAVSATPGDAGAIGLLYQWGRKDPFVTTSEIGKNTEAEMYDQSGVVSLKIESGSEERGTVAYSVRNPATYIKYSRSKSNVSAPPYYYSYDWLYWGDNALWGNPEGYDYPSVASIQKSVYDPCPEGYMVAPRDTWLNSSSSTSGIEASVFLSTSNWDAENLGYSLNYNGQELWYPLGGLRNRKTGKLQDAEKSGYYWQSTAFASNGADASYMNVGKDKVDTAGKNSRANAFSVRCVKVD
;
A
#
# COMPACT_ATOMS: atom_id res chain seq x y z
N MET A 1 -45.55 -25.59 28.84
CA MET A 1 -44.94 -26.93 28.94
C MET A 1 -43.61 -26.75 29.65
N LYS A 2 -43.62 -26.95 30.98
CA LYS A 2 -42.47 -26.91 31.88
C LYS A 2 -41.90 -28.33 31.94
N THR A 3 -40.64 -28.53 31.56
CA THR A 3 -39.91 -29.78 31.84
C THR A 3 -38.41 -29.51 31.66
N LEU A 4 -37.71 -29.27 32.77
CA LEU A 4 -36.67 -30.16 33.32
C LEU A 4 -35.55 -30.53 32.34
N ILE A 5 -34.48 -29.73 32.34
CA ILE A 5 -33.10 -30.22 32.22
C ILE A 5 -32.28 -29.42 33.24
N LYS A 6 -32.30 -29.87 34.50
CA LYS A 6 -31.36 -29.42 35.52
C LYS A 6 -31.00 -30.64 36.35
N TYR A 7 -29.69 -30.91 36.41
CA TYR A 7 -29.00 -31.88 37.26
C TYR A 7 -29.09 -33.36 36.84
N LEU A 8 -28.04 -33.82 36.15
CA LEU A 8 -27.45 -35.13 36.39
C LEU A 8 -26.05 -34.84 36.92
N VAL A 9 -25.84 -35.08 38.21
CA VAL A 9 -24.60 -34.84 38.95
C VAL A 9 -23.73 -36.09 38.81
N ALA A 10 -22.50 -35.94 38.31
CA ALA A 10 -21.49 -36.98 38.42
C ALA A 10 -20.82 -36.85 39.80
N ALA A 11 -21.22 -37.68 40.76
CA ALA A 11 -20.57 -37.73 42.07
C ALA A 11 -19.34 -38.65 41.99
N LEU A 12 -18.14 -38.09 42.11
CA LEU A 12 -16.91 -38.86 42.34
C LEU A 12 -16.55 -38.80 43.82
N VAL A 13 -16.46 -39.96 44.47
CA VAL A 13 -16.09 -40.07 45.90
C VAL A 13 -14.58 -40.32 45.99
N VAL A 14 -13.84 -39.39 46.59
CA VAL A 14 -12.42 -39.57 46.92
C VAL A 14 -12.30 -39.77 48.43
N ILE A 15 -11.75 -40.92 48.86
CA ILE A 15 -11.55 -41.26 50.27
C ILE A 15 -10.09 -40.94 50.63
N MET A 16 -9.84 -39.89 51.42
CA MET A 16 -8.53 -39.66 52.03
C MET A 16 -8.47 -40.31 53.41
N VAL A 17 -7.54 -41.24 53.60
CA VAL A 17 -7.36 -41.97 54.87
C VAL A 17 -6.27 -41.29 55.69
N SER A 18 -6.66 -40.47 56.66
CA SER A 18 -5.90 -40.25 57.88
C SER A 18 -6.80 -40.54 59.07
N CYS A 19 -6.27 -41.27 60.06
CA CYS A 19 -7.01 -41.57 61.28
C CYS A 19 -7.53 -40.29 61.95
N ASP A 20 -8.79 -40.39 62.39
CA ASP A 20 -9.65 -39.42 63.05
C ASP A 20 -10.46 -38.50 62.11
N ASP A 21 -11.78 -38.75 62.11
CA ASP A 21 -12.89 -38.13 61.38
C ASP A 21 -12.86 -38.17 59.84
N THR A 22 -13.44 -39.24 59.26
CA THR A 22 -13.73 -39.34 57.82
C THR A 22 -14.91 -38.45 57.42
N GLU A 23 -14.65 -37.24 56.93
CA GLU A 23 -15.59 -36.50 56.08
C GLU A 23 -15.54 -37.05 54.64
N GLN A 24 -16.68 -37.53 54.13
CA GLN A 24 -16.84 -37.82 52.70
C GLN A 24 -17.12 -36.51 51.95
N LEU A 25 -16.12 -35.97 51.25
CA LEU A 25 -16.31 -34.88 50.30
C LEU A 25 -16.84 -35.45 48.98
N ILE A 26 -18.13 -35.24 48.71
CA ILE A 26 -18.74 -35.46 47.39
C ILE A 26 -18.55 -34.16 46.59
N TYR A 27 -17.74 -34.20 45.53
CA TYR A 27 -17.62 -33.06 44.61
C TYR A 27 -18.68 -33.19 43.52
N GLU A 28 -19.68 -32.30 43.53
CA GLU A 28 -20.69 -32.18 42.48
C GLU A 28 -20.17 -31.28 41.36
N GLN A 29 -19.60 -31.86 40.29
CA GLN A 29 -19.18 -31.10 39.11
C GLN A 29 -20.37 -30.93 38.14
N PRO A 30 -20.67 -29.72 37.64
CA PRO A 30 -21.70 -29.52 36.62
C PRO A 30 -21.25 -30.14 35.28
N ASN A 31 -22.19 -30.58 34.44
CA ASN A 31 -21.88 -31.15 33.11
C ASN A 31 -21.28 -30.11 32.14
N SER A 32 -21.60 -28.85 32.34
CA SER A 32 -21.14 -27.73 31.51
C SER A 32 -21.30 -26.41 32.27
N PHE A 33 -20.60 -25.38 31.84
CA PHE A 33 -20.82 -24.00 32.28
C PHE A 33 -20.85 -23.04 31.08
N THR A 34 -21.35 -21.83 31.29
CA THR A 34 -21.38 -20.77 30.27
C THR A 34 -20.34 -19.71 30.64
N LEU A 35 -19.46 -19.38 29.70
CA LEU A 35 -18.53 -18.26 29.85
C LEU A 35 -19.33 -16.96 29.91
N THR A 36 -19.20 -16.25 31.02
CA THR A 36 -19.82 -14.93 31.22
C THR A 36 -18.74 -13.94 31.57
N LEU A 37 -18.78 -12.75 30.99
CA LEU A 37 -17.86 -11.66 31.30
C LEU A 37 -18.38 -10.86 32.50
N ASN A 38 -17.46 -10.23 33.21
CA ASN A 38 -17.84 -9.30 34.26
C ASN A 38 -18.61 -8.10 33.66
N GLN A 39 -19.77 -7.75 34.22
CA GLN A 39 -20.61 -6.66 33.70
C GLN A 39 -19.99 -5.27 33.86
N GLU A 40 -19.00 -5.14 34.74
CA GLU A 40 -18.21 -3.93 34.90
C GLU A 40 -17.14 -3.76 33.82
N ASP A 41 -16.94 -4.78 32.97
CA ASP A 41 -15.97 -4.79 31.87
C ASP A 41 -16.50 -3.99 30.67
N GLU A 42 -15.78 -2.93 30.34
CA GLU A 42 -16.07 -1.99 29.25
C GLU A 42 -15.34 -2.35 27.94
N LEU A 43 -14.47 -3.38 27.94
CA LEU A 43 -13.61 -3.75 26.81
C LEU A 43 -14.34 -4.55 25.73
N LYS A 44 -15.54 -5.07 26.03
CA LYS A 44 -16.44 -5.77 25.10
C LYS A 44 -15.79 -6.93 24.33
N VAL A 45 -14.92 -7.70 24.99
CA VAL A 45 -14.31 -8.91 24.41
C VAL A 45 -15.38 -9.98 24.21
N GLU A 46 -15.30 -10.81 23.15
CA GLU A 46 -16.23 -11.92 22.95
C GLU A 46 -15.50 -13.21 22.53
N ILE A 47 -15.56 -14.25 23.36
CA ILE A 47 -14.98 -15.56 23.03
C ILE A 47 -15.92 -16.31 22.07
N GLN A 48 -15.46 -16.57 20.85
CA GLN A 48 -16.29 -17.10 19.77
C GLN A 48 -16.43 -18.63 19.86
N THR A 49 -17.50 -19.16 19.28
CA THR A 49 -17.68 -20.62 19.16
C THR A 49 -16.54 -21.23 18.33
N GLY A 50 -15.94 -22.31 18.83
CA GLY A 50 -14.81 -22.99 18.22
C GLY A 50 -13.45 -22.57 18.77
N GLU A 51 -13.35 -21.42 19.43
CA GLU A 51 -12.12 -21.00 20.11
C GLU A 51 -11.77 -21.93 21.29
N LYS A 52 -10.51 -21.83 21.74
CA LYS A 52 -9.99 -22.60 22.87
C LYS A 52 -9.85 -21.71 24.10
N ILE A 53 -10.24 -22.25 25.24
CA ILE A 53 -9.90 -21.72 26.57
C ILE A 53 -9.00 -22.71 27.29
N GLY A 54 -8.21 -22.23 28.24
CA GLY A 54 -7.47 -23.07 29.16
C GLY A 54 -8.25 -23.30 30.45
N ILE A 55 -8.25 -24.54 30.94
CA ILE A 55 -8.72 -24.89 32.29
C ILE A 55 -7.61 -25.71 32.95
N ASN A 56 -7.02 -25.17 34.02
CA ASN A 56 -5.94 -25.82 34.79
C ASN A 56 -4.79 -26.37 33.89
N GLY A 57 -4.44 -25.65 32.82
CA GLY A 57 -3.35 -26.01 31.91
C GLY A 57 -3.75 -26.90 30.72
N THR A 58 -5.02 -27.27 30.57
CA THR A 58 -5.51 -28.07 29.44
C THR A 58 -6.50 -27.26 28.59
N GLU A 59 -6.45 -27.42 27.27
CA GLU A 59 -7.29 -26.67 26.33
C GLU A 59 -8.66 -27.32 26.09
N TYR A 60 -9.72 -26.52 26.12
CA TYR A 60 -11.09 -26.95 25.86
C TYR A 60 -11.78 -26.04 24.86
N SER A 61 -12.62 -26.60 23.99
CA SER A 61 -13.35 -25.83 22.99
C SER A 61 -14.58 -25.14 23.58
N VAL A 62 -14.78 -23.89 23.17
CA VAL A 62 -16.03 -23.16 23.39
C VAL A 62 -17.06 -23.63 22.37
N LEU A 63 -18.18 -24.11 22.87
CA LEU A 63 -19.34 -24.56 22.10
C LEU A 63 -20.31 -23.39 21.86
N SER A 64 -21.39 -23.66 21.13
CA SER A 64 -22.46 -22.69 20.89
C SER A 64 -22.99 -22.08 22.20
N ASN A 65 -23.38 -20.80 22.16
CA ASN A 65 -23.84 -20.03 23.32
C ASN A 65 -22.78 -19.90 24.43
N ALA A 66 -21.50 -19.83 24.05
CA ALA A 66 -20.37 -19.69 24.96
C ALA A 66 -20.28 -20.80 26.02
N CYS A 67 -20.79 -22.00 25.69
CA CYS A 67 -20.85 -23.14 26.60
C CYS A 67 -19.55 -23.95 26.56
N VAL A 68 -19.13 -24.50 27.70
CA VAL A 68 -17.96 -25.39 27.80
C VAL A 68 -18.39 -26.69 28.47
N SER A 69 -18.08 -27.81 27.84
CA SER A 69 -18.33 -29.15 28.40
C SER A 69 -17.32 -29.45 29.51
N MET A 70 -17.80 -29.94 30.65
CA MET A 70 -16.96 -30.42 31.76
C MET A 70 -16.68 -31.93 31.69
N TYR A 71 -17.24 -32.63 30.69
CA TYR A 71 -17.14 -34.09 30.59
C TYR A 71 -15.69 -34.60 30.56
N ASP A 72 -14.82 -33.88 29.86
CA ASP A 72 -13.39 -34.19 29.73
C ASP A 72 -12.50 -33.34 30.66
N VAL A 73 -13.11 -32.59 31.60
CA VAL A 73 -12.40 -31.73 32.55
C VAL A 73 -12.22 -32.49 33.87
N PRO A 74 -10.98 -32.81 34.29
CA PRO A 74 -10.73 -33.49 35.56
C PRO A 74 -11.36 -32.74 36.74
N VAL A 75 -12.00 -33.48 37.64
CA VAL A 75 -12.55 -32.91 38.88
C VAL A 75 -11.41 -32.30 39.70
N ALA A 76 -11.56 -31.04 40.08
CA ALA A 76 -10.61 -30.31 40.90
C ALA A 76 -11.33 -29.50 41.98
N ASN A 77 -10.59 -29.17 43.05
CA ASN A 77 -11.11 -28.29 44.11
C ASN A 77 -11.26 -26.84 43.63
N GLN A 78 -10.49 -26.46 42.61
CA GLN A 78 -10.46 -25.14 42.03
C GLN A 78 -10.17 -25.23 40.52
N TYR A 79 -10.81 -24.37 39.75
CA TYR A 79 -10.64 -24.21 38.31
C TYR A 79 -10.12 -22.81 38.03
N LEU A 80 -8.93 -22.76 37.44
CA LEU A 80 -8.38 -21.59 36.78
C LEU A 80 -8.74 -21.66 35.31
N ILE A 81 -9.69 -20.83 34.91
CA ILE A 81 -10.25 -20.74 33.55
C ILE A 81 -9.67 -19.48 32.91
N TYR A 82 -9.13 -19.57 31.69
CA TYR A 82 -8.47 -18.43 31.06
C TYR A 82 -8.51 -18.44 29.54
N TYR A 83 -8.37 -17.26 28.96
CA TYR A 83 -8.30 -17.01 27.52
C TYR A 83 -7.25 -15.91 27.24
N PRO A 84 -6.47 -15.99 26.15
CA PRO A 84 -6.34 -17.14 25.26
C PRO A 84 -5.73 -18.36 25.97
N ALA A 85 -5.98 -19.56 25.44
CA ALA A 85 -5.61 -20.83 26.09
C ALA A 85 -4.09 -21.09 26.19
N ASN A 86 -3.27 -20.30 25.49
CA ASN A 86 -1.82 -20.44 25.42
C ASN A 86 -1.05 -19.77 26.58
N ALA A 87 -1.75 -19.26 27.60
CA ALA A 87 -1.11 -18.70 28.80
C ALA A 87 -0.23 -19.74 29.51
N GLN A 88 0.91 -19.30 30.05
CA GLN A 88 1.78 -20.16 30.86
C GLN A 88 1.37 -20.12 32.33
N LEU A 89 1.36 -21.27 33.00
CA LEU A 89 0.85 -21.40 34.38
C LEU A 89 1.98 -21.57 35.40
N SER A 90 1.84 -20.89 36.53
CA SER A 90 2.65 -21.12 37.73
C SER A 90 1.78 -21.01 38.99
N GLY A 91 1.23 -22.14 39.43
CA GLY A 91 0.18 -22.16 40.46
C GLY A 91 -1.08 -21.45 39.96
N ASN A 92 -1.55 -20.45 40.70
CA ASN A 92 -2.69 -19.61 40.30
C ASN A 92 -2.27 -18.38 39.46
N ASN A 93 -1.01 -18.33 39.01
CA ASN A 93 -0.52 -17.26 38.15
C ASN A 93 -0.63 -17.63 36.67
N LEU A 94 -1.02 -16.65 35.87
CA LEU A 94 -1.09 -16.73 34.42
C LEU A 94 -0.13 -15.72 33.79
N ASP A 95 0.79 -16.22 32.97
CA ASP A 95 1.71 -15.39 32.21
C ASP A 95 1.21 -15.26 30.78
N TYR A 96 1.04 -14.01 30.34
CA TYR A 96 0.59 -13.63 29.01
C TYR A 96 1.62 -12.73 28.33
N SER A 97 1.66 -12.78 27.00
CA SER A 97 2.37 -11.78 26.21
C SER A 97 1.36 -10.80 25.63
N LEU A 98 1.41 -9.54 26.06
CA LEU A 98 0.61 -8.47 25.45
C LEU A 98 1.35 -7.97 24.20
N PRO A 99 0.75 -8.09 23.00
CA PRO A 99 1.48 -7.85 21.76
C PRO A 99 1.81 -6.37 21.57
N THR A 100 3.00 -6.11 21.02
CA THR A 100 3.42 -4.76 20.60
C THR A 100 2.71 -4.30 19.33
N VAL A 101 2.08 -5.21 18.60
CA VAL A 101 1.23 -4.92 17.44
C VAL A 101 -0.15 -5.48 17.69
N GLN A 102 -1.13 -4.60 17.83
CA GLN A 102 -2.55 -4.92 17.96
C GLN A 102 -3.27 -4.67 16.64
N THR A 103 -4.35 -5.40 16.40
CA THR A 103 -5.17 -5.30 15.20
C THR A 103 -6.34 -4.35 15.45
N TYR A 104 -6.47 -3.34 14.59
CA TYR A 104 -7.63 -2.45 14.62
C TYR A 104 -8.92 -3.22 14.34
N THR A 105 -9.89 -3.09 15.25
CA THR A 105 -11.27 -3.52 15.05
C THR A 105 -12.18 -2.33 15.34
N GLN A 106 -13.12 -2.05 14.44
CA GLN A 106 -14.00 -0.89 14.60
C GLN A 106 -14.82 -1.01 15.89
N GLY A 107 -14.64 -0.06 16.81
CA GLY A 107 -15.42 0.03 18.05
C GLY A 107 -15.06 -1.00 19.13
N ALA A 108 -13.97 -1.75 18.98
CA ALA A 108 -13.57 -2.80 19.92
C ALA A 108 -12.04 -2.90 20.06
N ILE A 109 -11.60 -3.45 21.18
CA ILE A 109 -10.19 -3.81 21.42
C ILE A 109 -9.81 -5.07 20.63
N ASP A 110 -8.53 -5.20 20.28
CA ASP A 110 -7.98 -6.47 19.80
C ASP A 110 -8.12 -7.56 20.87
N GLN A 111 -9.01 -8.51 20.61
CA GLN A 111 -9.28 -9.63 21.51
C GLN A 111 -8.03 -10.44 21.86
N SER A 112 -7.08 -10.59 20.93
CA SER A 112 -5.83 -11.31 21.19
C SER A 112 -4.93 -10.58 22.19
N ALA A 113 -5.11 -9.27 22.34
CA ALA A 113 -4.40 -8.41 23.26
C ALA A 113 -5.14 -8.20 24.59
N CYS A 114 -6.31 -8.84 24.80
CA CYS A 114 -7.10 -8.70 26.02
C CYS A 114 -7.33 -10.05 26.72
N PRO A 115 -6.35 -10.54 27.50
CA PRO A 115 -6.50 -11.78 28.23
C PRO A 115 -7.61 -11.72 29.28
N LEU A 116 -8.28 -12.85 29.48
CA LEU A 116 -9.38 -13.04 30.42
C LEU A 116 -9.06 -14.19 31.37
N TYR A 117 -9.49 -14.09 32.62
CA TYR A 117 -9.31 -15.17 33.60
C TYR A 117 -10.45 -15.25 34.63
N CYS A 118 -10.65 -16.43 35.20
CA CYS A 118 -11.53 -16.68 36.33
C CYS A 118 -10.94 -17.77 37.21
N LEU A 119 -10.90 -17.54 38.52
CA LEU A 119 -10.57 -18.55 39.51
C LEU A 119 -11.83 -18.87 40.31
N THR A 120 -12.29 -20.12 40.25
CA THR A 120 -13.56 -20.53 40.86
C THR A 120 -13.51 -21.96 41.35
N ASP A 121 -14.45 -22.39 42.19
CA ASP A 121 -14.63 -23.78 42.60
C ASP A 121 -15.83 -24.41 41.86
N ASN A 122 -16.21 -25.64 42.22
CA ASN A 122 -17.34 -26.33 41.59
C ASN A 122 -18.67 -25.56 41.74
N ASP A 123 -18.91 -24.93 42.89
CA ASP A 123 -20.14 -24.19 43.17
C ASP A 123 -20.22 -22.90 42.36
N GLY A 124 -19.08 -22.25 42.16
CA GLY A 124 -18.96 -21.01 41.41
C GLY A 124 -19.01 -21.17 39.88
N LEU A 125 -18.83 -22.37 39.32
CA LEU A 125 -18.83 -22.59 37.85
C LEU A 125 -20.10 -22.08 37.16
N ASN A 126 -21.28 -22.28 37.76
CA ASN A 126 -22.55 -21.86 37.15
C ASN A 126 -22.75 -20.34 37.13
N ASN A 127 -22.01 -19.59 37.95
CA ASN A 127 -22.09 -18.12 38.06
C ASN A 127 -20.75 -17.44 37.81
N MET A 128 -19.82 -18.15 37.15
CA MET A 128 -18.46 -17.70 36.95
C MET A 128 -18.42 -16.41 36.11
N LYS A 129 -17.49 -15.51 36.43
CA LYS A 129 -17.23 -14.29 35.66
C LYS A 129 -15.77 -14.20 35.26
N MET A 130 -15.51 -14.13 33.96
CA MET A 130 -14.20 -13.85 33.40
C MET A 130 -13.89 -12.36 33.64
N ASN A 131 -12.69 -12.08 34.13
CA ASN A 131 -12.18 -10.73 34.35
C ASN A 131 -11.08 -10.45 33.33
N ALA A 132 -11.07 -9.26 32.75
CA ALA A 132 -9.95 -8.80 31.94
C ALA A 132 -8.69 -8.60 32.78
N ALA A 133 -7.57 -9.07 32.24
CA ALA A 133 -6.24 -8.82 32.78
C ALA A 133 -5.75 -7.39 32.46
N CYS A 134 -6.23 -6.78 31.39
CA CYS A 134 -5.82 -5.45 30.93
C CYS A 134 -6.93 -4.41 31.13
N GLY A 135 -6.58 -3.14 30.93
CA GLY A 135 -7.52 -2.05 30.71
C GLY A 135 -7.50 -1.57 29.26
N GLY A 136 -8.37 -0.63 28.94
CA GLY A 136 -8.52 -0.06 27.62
C GLY A 136 -8.11 1.40 27.58
N LEU A 137 -7.43 1.81 26.50
CA LEU A 137 -7.28 3.21 26.12
C LEU A 137 -8.09 3.45 24.84
N LYS A 138 -9.08 4.33 24.92
CA LYS A 138 -9.89 4.81 23.80
C LYS A 138 -9.40 6.18 23.37
N LEU A 139 -8.98 6.29 22.11
CA LEU A 139 -8.60 7.55 21.49
C LEU A 139 -9.68 8.01 20.51
N ILE A 140 -10.11 9.25 20.64
CA ILE A 140 -11.04 9.90 19.71
C ILE A 140 -10.21 10.72 18.73
N VAL A 141 -10.06 10.20 17.51
CA VAL A 141 -9.33 10.84 16.42
C VAL A 141 -10.31 11.75 15.65
N PRO A 142 -10.00 13.04 15.46
CA PRO A 142 -10.87 13.95 14.72
C PRO A 142 -10.93 13.60 13.24
N ALA A 143 -11.98 14.09 12.57
CA ALA A 143 -12.15 13.91 11.14
C ALA A 143 -11.02 14.58 10.34
N ASN A 144 -10.56 13.91 9.29
CA ASN A 144 -9.62 14.46 8.32
C ASN A 144 -9.90 13.88 6.93
N GLU A 145 -10.29 14.71 5.97
CA GLU A 145 -10.58 14.25 4.60
C GLU A 145 -9.29 13.98 3.80
N ASP A 146 -8.28 14.84 3.94
CA ASP A 146 -7.00 14.75 3.22
C ASP A 146 -6.20 13.49 3.60
N PHE A 147 -6.31 13.08 4.87
CA PHE A 147 -5.64 11.91 5.45
C PHE A 147 -6.65 10.88 5.98
N ALA A 148 -7.82 10.76 5.34
CA ALA A 148 -8.90 9.89 5.75
C ALA A 148 -8.52 8.41 5.92
N SER A 149 -7.44 7.98 5.25
CA SER A 149 -6.93 6.61 5.29
C SER A 149 -5.74 6.50 6.24
N LEU A 150 -5.85 5.71 7.30
CA LEU A 150 -4.68 5.27 8.08
C LEU A 150 -4.47 3.76 7.92
N THR A 151 -3.21 3.37 7.97
CA THR A 151 -2.73 1.97 7.87
C THR A 151 -2.21 1.46 9.22
N SER A 152 -1.74 2.38 10.06
CA SER A 152 -1.37 2.10 11.43
C SER A 152 -1.36 3.37 12.26
N VAL A 153 -1.45 3.21 13.58
CA VAL A 153 -1.17 4.25 14.56
C VAL A 153 -0.14 3.70 15.55
N THR A 154 0.95 4.42 15.75
CA THR A 154 2.01 4.07 16.71
C THR A 154 1.92 4.97 17.93
N PHE A 155 2.11 4.36 19.09
CA PHE A 155 2.08 4.97 20.41
C PHE A 155 3.43 4.75 21.07
N GLU A 156 4.05 5.82 21.55
CA GLU A 156 5.33 5.77 22.23
C GLU A 156 5.27 6.52 23.55
N SER A 157 5.64 5.85 24.64
CA SER A 157 5.74 6.46 25.96
C SER A 157 7.21 6.68 26.34
N LYS A 158 7.49 7.77 27.05
CA LYS A 158 8.85 8.02 27.57
C LYS A 158 9.18 7.11 28.75
N ASN A 159 8.22 6.83 29.61
CA ASN A 159 8.45 6.15 30.88
C ASN A 159 7.68 4.83 31.01
N ASP A 160 6.46 4.79 30.51
CA ASP A 160 5.48 3.74 30.81
C ASP A 160 5.60 2.58 29.81
N MET A 161 5.48 1.35 30.31
CA MET A 161 5.50 0.15 29.46
C MET A 161 4.09 -0.10 28.92
N LEU A 162 3.94 -0.10 27.60
CA LEU A 162 2.65 -0.22 26.92
C LEU A 162 2.29 -1.67 26.56
N ALA A 163 3.29 -2.52 26.38
CA ALA A 163 3.15 -3.92 25.97
C ALA A 163 4.28 -4.79 26.57
N GLY A 164 4.17 -6.11 26.41
CA GLY A 164 5.17 -7.09 26.86
C GLY A 164 4.58 -8.20 27.72
N ASP A 165 5.46 -8.99 28.33
CA ASP A 165 5.03 -10.13 29.13
C ASP A 165 4.54 -9.68 30.50
N VAL A 166 3.38 -10.18 30.91
CA VAL A 166 2.72 -9.85 32.17
C VAL A 166 2.29 -11.11 32.91
N ARG A 167 2.39 -11.08 34.24
CA ARG A 167 1.85 -12.09 35.15
C ARG A 167 0.61 -11.57 35.84
N VAL A 168 -0.46 -12.33 35.75
CA VAL A 168 -1.72 -12.12 36.48
C VAL A 168 -1.79 -13.12 37.62
N ASP A 169 -1.84 -12.65 38.86
CA ASP A 169 -2.24 -13.47 40.00
C ASP A 169 -3.75 -13.61 39.98
N ALA A 170 -4.28 -14.79 39.62
CA ALA A 170 -5.72 -14.99 39.49
C ALA A 170 -6.47 -14.92 40.84
N THR A 171 -5.75 -14.98 41.97
CA THR A 171 -6.34 -14.90 43.32
C THR A 171 -6.61 -13.46 43.72
N THR A 172 -5.65 -12.56 43.47
CA THR A 172 -5.74 -11.13 43.82
C THR A 172 -6.15 -10.24 42.64
N GLY A 173 -6.03 -10.78 41.43
CA GLY A 173 -6.10 -10.08 40.16
C GLY A 173 -4.88 -9.23 39.83
N GLN A 174 -3.89 -9.11 40.73
CA GLN A 174 -2.73 -8.23 40.53
C GLN A 174 -1.98 -8.58 39.24
N VAL A 175 -1.64 -7.54 38.46
CA VAL A 175 -0.88 -7.67 37.21
C VAL A 175 0.49 -7.08 37.41
N THR A 176 1.53 -7.80 36.99
CA THR A 176 2.93 -7.40 37.12
C THR A 176 3.66 -7.64 35.82
N PHE A 177 4.55 -6.72 35.44
CA PHE A 177 5.42 -6.94 34.29
C PHE A 177 6.47 -8.01 34.57
N LEU A 178 6.79 -8.77 33.54
CA LEU A 178 7.89 -9.72 33.49
C LEU A 178 9.00 -9.13 32.59
N GLU A 179 9.52 -9.94 31.67
CA GLU A 179 10.54 -9.55 30.68
C GLU A 179 9.87 -9.06 29.38
N ASN A 180 10.66 -8.71 28.35
CA ASN A 180 10.19 -8.33 27.01
C ASN A 180 9.19 -7.15 26.97
N THR A 181 9.33 -6.19 27.89
CA THR A 181 8.49 -4.99 27.93
C THR A 181 8.82 -4.00 26.83
N SER A 182 7.80 -3.33 26.29
CA SER A 182 7.95 -2.30 25.26
C SER A 182 7.25 -1.01 25.69
N LYS A 183 7.91 0.13 25.41
CA LYS A 183 7.31 1.46 25.52
C LYS A 183 6.59 1.90 24.24
N THR A 184 6.64 1.06 23.21
CA THR A 184 6.03 1.29 21.92
C THR A 184 4.96 0.25 21.66
N LEU A 185 3.82 0.70 21.13
CA LEU A 185 2.71 -0.13 20.70
C LEU A 185 2.20 0.37 19.36
N MET A 186 1.81 -0.53 18.46
CA MET A 186 1.23 -0.19 17.17
C MET A 186 -0.16 -0.80 17.04
N LEU A 187 -1.13 0.02 16.66
CA LEU A 187 -2.44 -0.45 16.20
C LEU A 187 -2.40 -0.48 14.68
N LYS A 188 -2.44 -1.67 14.08
CA LYS A 188 -2.37 -1.86 12.64
C LYS A 188 -3.74 -2.20 12.07
N GLY A 189 -4.09 -1.60 10.94
CA GLY A 189 -5.29 -1.96 10.19
C GLY A 189 -5.81 -0.83 9.31
N ASP A 190 -6.92 -1.12 8.64
CA ASP A 190 -7.54 -0.24 7.66
C ASP A 190 -8.50 0.72 8.38
N ILE A 191 -8.00 1.91 8.74
CA ILE A 191 -8.73 2.87 9.57
C ILE A 191 -9.24 4.02 8.69
N ASN A 192 -10.56 4.23 8.70
CA ASN A 192 -11.20 5.39 8.10
C ASN A 192 -11.39 6.49 9.15
N ILE A 193 -10.80 7.68 8.93
CA ILE A 193 -10.99 8.87 9.76
C ILE A 193 -11.70 10.02 9.02
N SER A 194 -12.35 9.78 7.88
CA SER A 194 -13.07 10.83 7.12
C SER A 194 -14.15 11.52 7.96
N GLU A 195 -14.79 10.80 8.88
CA GLU A 195 -15.81 11.32 9.79
C GLU A 195 -15.32 11.33 11.26
N GLY A 196 -14.01 11.15 11.47
CA GLY A 196 -13.42 10.86 12.77
C GLY A 196 -13.58 9.39 13.14
N GLN A 197 -12.77 8.92 14.10
CA GLN A 197 -12.78 7.51 14.48
C GLN A 197 -12.38 7.30 15.94
N GLU A 198 -12.96 6.28 16.55
CA GLU A 198 -12.56 5.79 17.86
C GLU A 198 -11.61 4.61 17.71
N LEU A 199 -10.44 4.70 18.32
CA LEU A 199 -9.41 3.65 18.35
C LEU A 199 -9.32 3.09 19.76
N TYR A 200 -9.28 1.78 19.88
CA TYR A 200 -9.23 1.09 21.17
C TYR A 200 -7.95 0.26 21.26
N LEU A 201 -7.27 0.37 22.40
CA LEU A 201 -6.00 -0.29 22.68
C LEU A 201 -6.12 -1.06 23.99
N ALA A 202 -5.67 -2.31 24.03
CA ALA A 202 -5.45 -3.00 25.30
C ALA A 202 -4.11 -2.57 25.90
N LEU A 203 -4.12 -2.17 27.17
CA LEU A 203 -2.91 -1.81 27.91
C LEU A 203 -2.88 -2.52 29.27
N PRO A 204 -1.70 -2.91 29.77
CA PRO A 204 -1.58 -3.45 31.13
C PRO A 204 -2.07 -2.40 32.16
N PRO A 205 -2.66 -2.82 33.30
CA PRO A 205 -3.11 -1.89 34.32
C PRO A 205 -1.92 -1.16 34.95
N MET A 206 -1.94 0.17 34.91
CA MET A 206 -0.85 1.01 35.41
C MET A 206 -1.30 2.44 35.65
N ALA A 207 -0.57 3.15 36.52
CA ALA A 207 -0.62 4.60 36.57
C ALA A 207 0.32 5.17 35.49
N LEU A 208 -0.21 6.02 34.62
CA LEU A 208 0.54 6.67 33.57
C LEU A 208 1.31 7.85 34.15
N SER A 209 2.61 7.92 33.84
CA SER A 209 3.55 8.89 34.40
C SER A 209 4.15 9.83 33.36
N SER A 210 3.75 9.68 32.09
CA SER A 210 4.32 10.43 30.98
C SER A 210 3.33 10.75 29.88
N THR A 211 3.77 11.62 28.99
CA THR A 211 3.13 11.91 27.71
C THR A 211 3.20 10.69 26.80
N LEU A 212 2.14 10.48 26.03
CA LEU A 212 2.09 9.51 24.94
C LEU A 212 2.27 10.26 23.61
N ASP A 213 3.35 9.96 22.90
CA ASP A 213 3.60 10.45 21.55
C ASP A 213 2.91 9.52 20.55
N ILE A 214 2.16 10.08 19.61
CA ILE A 214 1.27 9.36 18.71
C ILE A 214 1.62 9.70 17.27
N THR A 215 1.85 8.68 16.45
CA THR A 215 2.09 8.80 15.01
C THR A 215 0.99 8.06 14.24
N LEU A 216 0.19 8.79 13.47
CA LEU A 216 -0.86 8.27 12.59
C LEU A 216 -0.27 8.12 11.18
N VAL A 217 -0.20 6.90 10.64
CA VAL A 217 0.44 6.62 9.36
C VAL A 217 -0.61 6.46 8.26
N SER A 218 -0.56 7.34 7.27
CA SER A 218 -1.41 7.33 6.08
C SER A 218 -0.62 6.90 4.84
N PRO A 219 -1.25 6.33 3.80
CA PRO A 219 -0.60 6.13 2.52
C PRO A 219 -0.01 7.40 1.89
N LYS A 220 -0.56 8.59 2.24
CA LYS A 220 -0.14 9.90 1.70
C LYS A 220 0.78 10.72 2.60
N GLY A 221 1.04 10.26 3.82
CA GLY A 221 1.80 11.03 4.81
C GLY A 221 1.57 10.55 6.22
N MET A 222 1.80 11.42 7.20
CA MET A 222 1.61 11.08 8.61
C MET A 222 1.06 12.25 9.41
N GLY A 223 0.36 11.94 10.49
CA GLY A 223 -0.04 12.88 11.52
C GLY A 223 0.72 12.60 12.81
N THR A 224 1.16 13.62 13.52
CA THR A 224 1.80 13.47 14.83
C THR A 224 1.13 14.34 15.87
N CYS A 225 0.95 13.80 17.07
CA CYS A 225 0.54 14.58 18.24
C CYS A 225 1.06 13.94 19.53
N SER A 226 0.92 14.66 20.63
CA SER A 226 1.28 14.19 21.96
C SER A 226 0.14 14.43 22.92
N VAL A 227 -0.10 13.48 23.83
CA VAL A 227 -1.17 13.56 24.82
C VAL A 227 -0.60 13.38 26.21
N ASP A 228 -0.83 14.36 27.09
CA ASP A 228 -0.43 14.23 28.49
C ASP A 228 -1.42 13.34 29.26
N LEU A 229 -0.93 12.17 29.67
CA LEU A 229 -1.69 11.20 30.46
C LEU A 229 -1.17 11.09 31.90
N ASN A 230 -0.30 12.02 32.33
CA ASN A 230 0.29 11.97 33.66
C ASN A 230 -0.80 12.00 34.76
N GLY A 231 -0.73 11.03 35.67
CA GLY A 231 -1.69 10.87 36.76
C GLY A 231 -3.02 10.21 36.36
N LYS A 232 -3.17 9.78 35.11
CA LYS A 232 -4.28 8.91 34.69
C LYS A 232 -3.96 7.44 34.99
N SER A 233 -4.99 6.60 35.09
CA SER A 233 -4.85 5.17 35.33
C SER A 233 -5.47 4.37 34.19
N ILE A 234 -4.76 3.33 33.76
CA ILE A 234 -5.35 2.19 33.06
C ILE A 234 -5.78 1.19 34.13
N GLU A 235 -7.08 0.89 34.16
CA GLU A 235 -7.69 0.00 35.16
C GLU A 235 -8.26 -1.26 34.48
N ARG A 236 -8.18 -2.40 35.16
CA ARG A 236 -8.67 -3.67 34.61
C ARG A 236 -10.14 -3.57 34.22
N GLY A 237 -10.47 -4.00 33.00
CA GLY A 237 -11.83 -3.98 32.47
C GLY A 237 -12.42 -2.58 32.28
N LYS A 238 -11.65 -1.49 32.45
CA LYS A 238 -12.14 -0.12 32.27
C LYS A 238 -11.52 0.54 31.06
N VAL A 239 -12.23 1.49 30.46
CA VAL A 239 -11.75 2.25 29.31
C VAL A 239 -11.46 3.70 29.70
N LEU A 240 -10.18 4.08 29.65
CA LEU A 240 -9.77 5.49 29.71
C LEU A 240 -10.01 6.12 28.33
N SER A 241 -10.85 7.16 28.26
CA SER A 241 -11.15 7.86 27.00
C SER A 241 -10.39 9.19 26.90
N VAL A 242 -9.78 9.45 25.75
CA VAL A 242 -9.01 10.66 25.48
C VAL A 242 -9.26 11.15 24.06
N ALA A 243 -9.48 12.46 23.89
CA ALA A 243 -9.58 13.08 22.58
C ALA A 243 -8.21 13.53 22.08
N LEU A 244 -7.93 13.29 20.80
CA LEU A 244 -6.75 13.84 20.15
C LEU A 244 -7.06 15.23 19.63
N GLU A 245 -6.18 16.17 19.93
CA GLU A 245 -6.25 17.56 19.45
C GLU A 245 -4.92 17.92 18.79
N SER A 246 -4.92 18.98 17.98
CA SER A 246 -3.71 19.56 17.37
C SER A 246 -2.79 18.55 16.66
N ILE A 247 -3.37 17.64 15.88
CA ILE A 247 -2.59 16.70 15.07
C ILE A 247 -1.90 17.46 13.94
N GLU A 248 -0.56 17.43 13.93
CA GLU A 248 0.26 17.99 12.88
C GLU A 248 0.38 17.00 11.72
N TRP A 249 -0.34 17.27 10.64
CA TRP A 249 -0.31 16.46 9.43
C TRP A 249 0.75 16.94 8.45
N VAL A 250 1.55 16.01 7.96
CA VAL A 250 2.57 16.26 6.95
C VAL A 250 2.47 15.23 5.84
N SER A 251 2.45 15.72 4.60
CA SER A 251 2.78 14.91 3.42
C SER A 251 4.14 15.39 2.93
N VAL A 252 5.12 14.50 2.84
CA VAL A 252 6.44 14.84 2.30
C VAL A 252 6.82 13.77 1.29
N THR A 253 6.89 14.17 0.02
CA THR A 253 7.42 13.34 -1.05
C THR A 253 8.75 13.91 -1.50
N ASN A 254 9.82 13.15 -1.26
CA ASN A 254 11.16 13.48 -1.75
C ASN A 254 11.30 13.04 -3.21
N TYR A 255 11.94 13.86 -4.02
CA TYR A 255 12.22 13.59 -5.43
C TYR A 255 13.51 14.30 -5.86
N TYR A 256 14.00 14.01 -7.07
CA TYR A 256 15.30 14.48 -7.52
C TYR A 256 15.22 15.04 -8.95
N GLY A 257 15.70 16.27 -9.15
CA GLY A 257 15.62 16.97 -10.42
C GLY A 257 14.18 17.45 -10.76
N LYS A 258 13.98 17.88 -12.00
CA LYS A 258 12.72 18.50 -12.48
C LYS A 258 11.91 17.65 -13.46
N ALA A 259 12.47 16.54 -13.93
CA ALA A 259 11.80 15.61 -14.82
C ALA A 259 12.42 14.22 -14.69
N ASN A 260 11.64 13.20 -15.03
CA ASN A 260 12.07 11.81 -14.98
C ASN A 260 12.66 11.32 -16.31
N SER A 261 12.37 12.01 -17.42
CA SER A 261 12.89 11.68 -18.74
C SER A 261 13.65 12.87 -19.34
N ILE A 262 14.79 12.57 -19.97
CA ILE A 262 15.71 13.54 -20.55
C ILE A 262 15.88 13.21 -22.03
N ILE A 263 15.36 14.10 -22.88
CA ILE A 263 15.50 13.97 -24.33
C ILE A 263 16.85 14.54 -24.75
N VAL A 264 17.59 13.78 -25.57
CA VAL A 264 18.79 14.27 -26.26
C VAL A 264 18.77 13.84 -27.72
N ALA A 265 19.35 14.66 -28.61
CA ALA A 265 19.37 14.35 -30.03
C ALA A 265 20.33 13.18 -30.35
N PRO A 266 20.05 12.35 -31.37
CA PRO A 266 21.01 11.39 -31.91
C PRO A 266 22.35 12.05 -32.25
N GLY A 267 23.44 11.31 -32.06
CA GLY A 267 24.81 11.82 -32.18
C GLY A 267 25.34 12.52 -30.93
N THR A 268 24.51 12.77 -29.91
CA THR A 268 24.96 13.28 -28.61
C THR A 268 25.84 12.25 -27.90
N THR A 269 27.03 12.65 -27.46
CA THR A 269 28.01 11.77 -26.79
C THR A 269 28.08 11.93 -25.29
N SER A 270 27.36 12.92 -24.73
CA SER A 270 27.31 13.18 -23.30
C SER A 270 26.03 13.90 -22.93
N VAL A 271 25.41 13.50 -21.82
CA VAL A 271 24.23 14.17 -21.25
C VAL A 271 24.46 14.43 -19.76
N THR A 272 24.06 15.61 -19.29
CA THR A 272 24.05 15.94 -17.86
C THR A 272 22.61 15.97 -17.36
N VAL A 273 22.36 15.27 -16.25
CA VAL A 273 21.04 15.13 -15.65
C VAL A 273 21.05 15.78 -14.28
N ASP A 274 20.09 16.66 -14.03
CA ASP A 274 19.84 17.26 -12.71
C ASP A 274 19.31 16.19 -11.75
N CYS A 275 20.03 15.98 -10.66
CA CYS A 275 19.63 15.12 -9.56
C CYS A 275 19.63 15.86 -8.22
N THR A 276 19.39 17.17 -8.24
CA THR A 276 19.24 17.97 -7.01
C THR A 276 18.06 17.43 -6.18
N PRO A 277 18.23 17.17 -4.88
CA PRO A 277 17.16 16.68 -4.03
C PRO A 277 16.16 17.79 -3.67
N TYR A 278 14.87 17.50 -3.86
CA TYR A 278 13.75 18.36 -3.52
C TYR A 278 12.68 17.57 -2.76
N TYR A 279 11.72 18.29 -2.18
CA TYR A 279 10.49 17.69 -1.68
C TYR A 279 9.26 18.51 -2.08
N THR A 280 8.12 17.84 -2.04
CA THR A 280 6.79 18.43 -2.21
C THR A 280 5.89 17.99 -1.06
N THR A 281 5.00 18.90 -0.67
CA THR A 281 3.94 18.70 0.32
C THR A 281 2.57 18.55 -0.31
N SER A 282 2.49 18.69 -1.63
CA SER A 282 1.26 18.52 -2.40
C SER A 282 0.77 17.07 -2.36
N LEU A 283 -0.50 16.87 -1.99
CA LEU A 283 -1.20 15.58 -2.09
C LEU A 283 -1.45 15.12 -3.54
N LYS A 284 -1.17 16.00 -4.51
CA LYS A 284 -1.13 15.73 -5.95
C LYS A 284 0.29 15.45 -6.47
N TYR A 285 1.27 15.46 -5.58
CA TYR A 285 2.70 15.24 -5.85
C TYR A 285 3.28 16.23 -6.87
N THR A 286 2.77 17.45 -6.90
CA THR A 286 3.21 18.50 -7.82
C THR A 286 4.64 18.93 -7.51
N TYR A 287 5.42 19.27 -8.55
CA TYR A 287 6.74 19.87 -8.37
C TYR A 287 6.65 21.24 -7.68
N GLU A 288 6.91 21.29 -6.36
CA GLU A 288 7.00 22.53 -5.57
C GLU A 288 8.45 23.03 -5.45
N ASN A 289 9.42 22.13 -5.63
CA ASN A 289 10.86 22.38 -5.62
C ASN A 289 11.36 22.98 -4.32
N HIS A 290 10.78 22.57 -3.18
CA HIS A 290 11.36 22.89 -1.89
C HIS A 290 12.71 22.18 -1.76
N ALA A 291 13.77 22.93 -1.45
CA ALA A 291 15.11 22.38 -1.34
C ALA A 291 15.19 21.40 -0.16
N SER A 292 15.74 20.20 -0.41
CA SER A 292 16.08 19.27 0.67
C SER A 292 17.42 19.64 1.29
N ASP A 293 17.67 19.16 2.52
CA ASP A 293 18.98 19.25 3.14
C ASP A 293 20.01 18.31 2.49
N ASP A 294 21.29 18.53 2.82
CA ASP A 294 22.41 17.79 2.24
C ASP A 294 22.45 16.30 2.61
N SER A 295 21.65 15.84 3.59
CA SER A 295 21.55 14.40 3.91
C SER A 295 20.90 13.59 2.79
N ARG A 296 20.21 14.28 1.86
CA ARG A 296 19.57 13.66 0.69
C ARG A 296 20.45 13.70 -0.56
N LEU A 297 21.67 14.24 -0.51
CA LEU A 297 22.55 14.22 -1.68
C LEU A 297 22.91 12.79 -2.06
N ALA A 298 22.85 12.50 -3.37
CA ALA A 298 23.34 11.24 -3.91
C ALA A 298 24.85 11.09 -3.66
N ARG A 299 25.29 9.83 -3.54
CA ARG A 299 26.71 9.48 -3.35
C ARG A 299 27.31 8.79 -4.56
N SER A 300 26.49 8.15 -5.39
CA SER A 300 26.91 7.58 -6.66
C SER A 300 25.75 7.53 -7.66
N ALA A 301 26.08 7.23 -8.92
CA ALA A 301 25.11 7.06 -10.00
C ALA A 301 25.56 5.92 -10.92
N LYS A 302 24.61 5.08 -11.39
CA LYS A 302 24.93 3.87 -12.17
C LYS A 302 23.84 3.55 -13.20
N LEU A 303 24.26 3.03 -14.36
CA LEU A 303 23.36 2.44 -15.35
C LEU A 303 22.65 1.22 -14.77
N LEU A 304 21.33 1.18 -14.85
CA LEU A 304 20.55 -0.02 -14.55
C LEU A 304 20.37 -0.89 -15.78
N TRP A 305 19.97 -0.29 -16.90
CA TRP A 305 19.83 -0.96 -18.18
C TRP A 305 19.73 0.04 -19.33
N ASN A 306 20.02 -0.41 -20.54
CA ASN A 306 19.70 0.24 -21.80
C ASN A 306 19.17 -0.77 -22.82
N ASP A 307 18.60 -0.32 -23.93
CA ASP A 307 18.01 -1.18 -24.97
C ASP A 307 18.80 -1.23 -26.30
N VAL A 308 20.07 -0.80 -26.28
CA VAL A 308 20.91 -0.71 -27.49
C VAL A 308 22.07 -1.70 -27.46
N SER A 309 22.97 -1.59 -26.48
CA SER A 309 24.22 -2.37 -26.42
C SER A 309 24.94 -2.21 -25.09
N THR A 310 25.98 -3.02 -24.85
CA THR A 310 26.82 -2.91 -23.64
C THR A 310 27.65 -1.62 -23.56
N ASP A 311 27.84 -0.92 -24.68
CA ASP A 311 28.62 0.30 -24.80
C ASP A 311 27.76 1.56 -25.04
N PHE A 312 26.42 1.45 -25.02
CA PHE A 312 25.52 2.59 -25.20
C PHE A 312 25.75 3.69 -24.16
N ILE A 313 25.87 3.29 -22.89
CA ILE A 313 26.36 4.13 -21.79
C ILE A 313 27.68 3.54 -21.31
N SER A 314 28.79 4.21 -21.63
CA SER A 314 30.13 3.74 -21.27
C SER A 314 30.60 4.21 -19.90
N ASN A 315 30.02 5.29 -19.38
CA ASN A 315 30.37 5.85 -18.08
C ASN A 315 29.21 6.67 -17.50
N VAL A 316 29.06 6.65 -16.17
CA VAL A 316 28.18 7.54 -15.40
C VAL A 316 29.01 8.13 -14.26
N SER A 317 29.03 9.45 -14.14
CA SER A 317 29.82 10.14 -13.13
C SER A 317 29.01 11.21 -12.42
N LEU A 318 28.96 11.15 -11.09
CA LEU A 318 28.33 12.16 -10.26
C LEU A 318 29.22 13.42 -10.20
N SER A 319 28.61 14.59 -10.27
CA SER A 319 29.28 15.88 -10.09
C SER A 319 29.77 16.08 -8.65
N SER A 320 30.77 16.95 -8.47
CA SER A 320 31.38 17.19 -7.16
C SER A 320 30.45 17.83 -6.13
N ASP A 321 29.38 18.50 -6.57
CA ASP A 321 28.35 19.06 -5.68
C ASP A 321 27.18 18.09 -5.43
N CYS A 322 27.24 16.89 -5.99
CA CYS A 322 26.23 15.83 -5.89
C CYS A 322 24.84 16.23 -6.39
N LYS A 323 24.71 17.27 -7.22
CA LYS A 323 23.43 17.78 -7.73
C LYS A 323 23.16 17.46 -9.20
N SER A 324 24.12 16.85 -9.86
CA SER A 324 23.95 16.32 -11.22
C SER A 324 24.84 15.10 -11.45
N PHE A 325 24.52 14.31 -12.48
CA PHE A 325 25.44 13.32 -13.02
C PHE A 325 25.57 13.48 -14.54
N THR A 326 26.71 13.07 -15.07
CA THR A 326 26.97 13.02 -16.51
C THR A 326 27.05 11.57 -16.96
N ALA A 327 26.31 11.22 -18.01
CA ALA A 327 26.39 9.93 -18.68
C ALA A 327 27.02 10.07 -20.06
N THR A 328 27.98 9.20 -20.38
CA THR A 328 28.69 9.17 -21.67
C THR A 328 27.98 8.22 -22.63
N LEU A 329 27.54 8.75 -23.76
CA LEU A 329 26.71 8.09 -24.77
C LEU A 329 27.53 7.69 -26.00
N ASN A 330 27.14 6.63 -26.70
CA ASN A 330 27.74 6.26 -28.00
C ASN A 330 27.11 6.97 -29.22
N GLY A 331 26.10 7.82 -29.00
CA GLY A 331 25.44 8.63 -30.03
C GLY A 331 24.34 7.92 -30.83
N GLN A 332 24.09 6.63 -30.62
CA GLN A 332 22.96 5.96 -31.27
C GLN A 332 21.61 6.43 -30.70
N PRO A 333 20.52 6.38 -31.47
CA PRO A 333 19.17 6.45 -30.89
C PRO A 333 18.94 5.28 -29.94
N GLY A 334 18.28 5.53 -28.81
CA GLY A 334 18.06 4.50 -27.79
C GLY A 334 17.56 5.03 -26.46
N ASN A 335 17.41 4.12 -25.51
CA ASN A 335 16.93 4.39 -24.17
C ASN A 335 17.88 3.83 -23.12
N ALA A 336 18.07 4.57 -22.03
CA ALA A 336 18.77 4.08 -20.85
C ALA A 336 18.04 4.50 -19.57
N VAL A 337 18.12 3.67 -18.54
CA VAL A 337 17.70 4.01 -17.19
C VAL A 337 18.93 4.07 -16.28
N VAL A 338 19.19 5.24 -15.72
CA VAL A 338 20.30 5.50 -14.78
C VAL A 338 19.71 5.82 -13.41
N ALA A 339 20.27 5.24 -12.35
CA ALA A 339 19.86 5.48 -10.97
C ALA A 339 20.92 6.25 -10.19
N ILE A 340 20.48 6.96 -9.17
CA ILE A 340 21.32 7.57 -8.12
C ILE A 340 21.13 6.80 -6.81
N TYR A 341 22.20 6.72 -6.01
CA TYR A 341 22.27 5.90 -4.80
C TYR A 341 22.71 6.72 -3.60
N ASP A 342 22.36 6.22 -2.41
CA ASP A 342 22.72 6.79 -1.11
C ASP A 342 24.14 6.43 -0.64
N MET A 343 24.78 5.44 -1.27
CA MET A 343 26.14 4.98 -0.95
C MET A 343 27.15 5.32 -2.06
N GLU A 344 28.43 5.47 -1.68
CA GLU A 344 29.53 5.75 -2.61
C GLU A 344 29.75 4.61 -3.60
N ASP A 345 29.54 3.37 -3.16
CA ASP A 345 29.54 2.19 -4.00
C ASP A 345 28.09 1.79 -4.32
N ALA A 346 27.69 1.93 -5.59
CA ALA A 346 26.36 1.57 -6.07
C ALA A 346 26.10 0.05 -6.07
N ASP A 347 27.15 -0.78 -5.91
CA ASP A 347 27.07 -2.24 -5.88
C ASP A 347 27.15 -2.82 -4.45
N ALA A 348 27.26 -1.98 -3.43
CA ALA A 348 27.21 -2.43 -2.04
C ALA A 348 25.84 -3.09 -1.73
N GLU A 349 25.86 -4.11 -0.88
CA GLU A 349 24.66 -4.90 -0.54
C GLU A 349 23.55 -4.04 0.11
N ASP A 350 23.93 -3.01 0.85
CA ASP A 350 23.05 -2.05 1.52
C ASP A 350 22.81 -0.77 0.72
N ALA A 351 23.38 -0.63 -0.48
CA ALA A 351 23.14 0.52 -1.34
C ALA A 351 21.66 0.57 -1.78
N THR A 352 21.03 1.72 -1.56
CA THR A 352 19.63 1.96 -1.91
C THR A 352 19.52 2.98 -3.03
N ILE A 353 18.73 2.64 -4.05
CA ILE A 353 18.37 3.59 -5.10
C ILE A 353 17.49 4.70 -4.50
N LEU A 354 17.93 5.95 -4.68
CA LEU A 354 17.21 7.14 -4.28
C LEU A 354 16.19 7.58 -5.33
N TRP A 355 16.59 7.51 -6.61
CA TRP A 355 15.79 7.88 -7.77
C TRP A 355 16.39 7.30 -9.05
N SER A 356 15.63 7.34 -10.14
CA SER A 356 16.11 6.93 -11.46
C SER A 356 15.51 7.77 -12.58
N TYR A 357 16.24 7.82 -13.69
CA TYR A 357 16.01 8.70 -14.83
C TYR A 357 16.03 7.92 -16.13
N HIS A 358 15.14 8.26 -17.04
CA HIS A 358 15.09 7.77 -18.41
C HIS A 358 15.83 8.73 -19.34
N ILE A 359 17.00 8.33 -19.84
CA ILE A 359 17.70 9.04 -20.91
C ILE A 359 17.14 8.51 -22.23
N TRP A 360 16.63 9.42 -23.07
CA TRP A 360 15.97 9.10 -24.33
C TRP A 360 16.68 9.82 -25.48
N VAL A 361 17.43 9.06 -26.28
CA VAL A 361 18.16 9.59 -27.43
C VAL A 361 17.28 9.50 -28.68
N THR A 362 16.67 10.62 -29.08
CA THR A 362 15.68 10.70 -30.16
C THR A 362 15.49 12.14 -30.65
N ASP A 363 14.89 12.31 -31.82
CA ASP A 363 14.49 13.62 -32.36
C ASP A 363 12.97 13.81 -32.26
N VAL A 364 12.47 14.35 -31.15
CA VAL A 364 11.02 14.58 -30.98
C VAL A 364 10.53 15.79 -31.77
N ALA A 365 9.29 15.72 -32.26
CA ALA A 365 8.58 16.86 -32.83
C ALA A 365 7.22 17.07 -32.16
N ASP A 366 6.78 18.34 -32.12
CA ASP A 366 5.50 18.75 -31.55
C ASP A 366 4.41 18.81 -32.63
N GLN A 367 3.20 18.38 -32.26
CA GLN A 367 2.03 18.30 -33.14
C GLN A 367 0.80 18.92 -32.45
N PRO A 368 0.39 20.16 -32.81
CA PRO A 368 -0.76 20.82 -32.20
C PRO A 368 -2.09 20.21 -32.63
N PHE A 369 -2.91 19.77 -31.66
CA PHE A 369 -4.27 19.29 -31.93
C PHE A 369 -5.29 20.44 -31.98
N GLY A 370 -5.01 21.55 -31.29
CA GLY A 370 -5.98 22.64 -31.13
C GLY A 370 -7.09 22.28 -30.14
N VAL A 371 -8.15 23.09 -30.13
CA VAL A 371 -9.20 23.03 -29.10
C VAL A 371 -10.15 21.84 -29.32
N ASN A 372 -10.26 20.96 -28.33
CA ASN A 372 -11.17 19.83 -28.33
C ASN A 372 -12.61 20.21 -27.89
N SER A 373 -13.52 19.25 -27.91
CA SER A 373 -14.92 19.41 -27.49
C SER A 373 -15.12 19.73 -25.99
N LYS A 374 -14.06 19.69 -25.18
CA LYS A 374 -14.05 20.09 -23.75
C LYS A 374 -13.48 21.50 -23.54
N GLY A 375 -13.03 22.17 -24.60
CA GLY A 375 -12.44 23.50 -24.54
C GLY A 375 -10.95 23.51 -24.16
N ASN A 376 -10.31 22.35 -24.10
CA ASN A 376 -8.89 22.21 -23.81
C ASN A 376 -8.07 22.08 -25.12
N SER A 377 -6.83 22.54 -25.12
CA SER A 377 -5.87 22.41 -26.22
C SER A 377 -4.63 21.66 -25.77
N TYR A 378 -4.09 20.84 -26.67
CA TYR A 378 -2.90 20.05 -26.42
C TYR A 378 -1.96 20.07 -27.63
N THR A 379 -0.66 20.07 -27.33
CA THR A 379 0.40 19.79 -28.31
C THR A 379 0.99 18.43 -28.00
N VAL A 380 0.83 17.47 -28.91
CA VAL A 380 1.18 16.06 -28.70
C VAL A 380 2.55 15.76 -29.31
N MET A 381 3.35 14.92 -28.67
CA MET A 381 4.58 14.40 -29.29
C MET A 381 4.27 13.54 -30.53
N ASP A 382 5.09 13.65 -31.56
CA ASP A 382 4.98 12.86 -32.79
C ASP A 382 5.16 11.34 -32.58
N ARG A 383 5.77 10.93 -31.46
CA ARG A 383 6.08 9.54 -31.11
C ARG A 383 5.78 9.20 -29.64
N ASN A 384 5.74 7.89 -29.34
CA ASN A 384 5.60 7.40 -27.97
C ASN A 384 6.84 7.74 -27.14
N LEU A 385 6.67 7.89 -25.82
CA LEU A 385 7.79 8.03 -24.90
C LEU A 385 8.70 6.80 -24.98
N GLY A 386 9.98 7.04 -25.26
CA GLY A 386 10.98 6.01 -25.50
C GLY A 386 11.07 5.49 -26.94
N ALA A 387 10.25 6.01 -27.86
CA ALA A 387 10.37 5.66 -29.28
C ALA A 387 11.54 6.40 -29.95
N VAL A 388 12.31 5.70 -30.76
CA VAL A 388 13.47 6.25 -31.49
C VAL A 388 13.13 6.58 -32.95
N SER A 389 11.91 6.26 -33.38
CA SER A 389 11.40 6.48 -34.74
C SER A 389 9.94 6.95 -34.69
N ALA A 390 9.51 7.67 -35.72
CA ALA A 390 8.10 7.97 -35.99
C ALA A 390 7.64 7.35 -37.32
N THR A 391 8.49 6.55 -37.95
CA THR A 391 8.22 5.94 -39.26
C THR A 391 7.20 4.81 -39.12
N PRO A 392 6.14 4.79 -39.95
CA PRO A 392 5.22 3.66 -40.00
C PRO A 392 5.94 2.34 -40.26
N GLY A 393 5.59 1.30 -39.51
CA GLY A 393 6.16 -0.05 -39.69
C GLY A 393 7.55 -0.25 -39.10
N ASP A 394 8.12 0.75 -38.40
CA ASP A 394 9.38 0.64 -37.68
C ASP A 394 9.17 0.23 -36.21
N ALA A 395 9.83 -0.85 -35.75
CA ALA A 395 9.76 -1.28 -34.35
C ALA A 395 10.25 -0.19 -33.38
N GLY A 396 11.15 0.69 -33.83
CA GLY A 396 11.58 1.87 -33.08
C GLY A 396 10.46 2.87 -32.78
N ALA A 397 9.30 2.77 -33.43
CA ALA A 397 8.15 3.64 -33.18
C ALA A 397 7.30 3.23 -31.97
N ILE A 398 7.47 2.02 -31.43
CA ILE A 398 6.63 1.47 -30.36
C ILE A 398 6.86 2.22 -29.03
N GLY A 399 8.13 2.49 -28.71
CA GLY A 399 8.55 3.12 -27.45
C GLY A 399 8.49 2.18 -26.24
N LEU A 400 8.58 2.72 -25.03
CA LEU A 400 8.63 1.94 -23.80
C LEU A 400 7.25 1.81 -23.14
N LEU A 401 7.12 0.86 -22.21
CA LEU A 401 5.88 0.59 -21.48
C LEU A 401 6.00 1.06 -20.02
N TYR A 402 4.92 1.61 -19.47
CA TYR A 402 4.87 2.15 -18.10
C TYR A 402 3.67 1.57 -17.35
N GLN A 403 3.85 1.18 -16.09
CA GLN A 403 2.72 0.90 -15.20
C GLN A 403 2.07 2.23 -14.79
N TRP A 404 0.74 2.25 -14.69
CA TRP A 404 0.03 3.51 -14.43
C TRP A 404 0.47 4.11 -13.09
N GLY A 405 0.79 5.40 -13.06
CA GLY A 405 1.28 6.10 -11.87
C GLY A 405 2.77 5.93 -11.57
N ARG A 406 3.53 5.20 -12.39
CA ARG A 406 4.99 5.07 -12.24
C ARG A 406 5.74 5.92 -13.26
N LYS A 407 6.94 6.36 -12.87
CA LYS A 407 7.90 7.06 -13.74
C LYS A 407 8.82 6.12 -14.52
N ASP A 408 8.97 4.87 -14.07
CA ASP A 408 10.01 3.98 -14.59
C ASP A 408 9.53 3.17 -15.80
N PRO A 409 10.31 3.13 -16.90
CA PRO A 409 9.95 2.37 -18.08
C PRO A 409 10.29 0.88 -18.01
N PHE A 410 9.64 0.13 -18.89
CA PHE A 410 9.93 -1.27 -19.22
C PHE A 410 10.12 -1.44 -20.72
N VAL A 411 11.05 -2.29 -21.12
CA VAL A 411 11.22 -2.67 -22.52
C VAL A 411 9.96 -3.32 -23.09
N THR A 412 9.67 -2.99 -24.34
CA THR A 412 8.55 -3.50 -25.12
C THR A 412 8.98 -4.68 -26.00
N THR A 413 8.20 -4.98 -27.05
CA THR A 413 8.61 -5.91 -28.10
C THR A 413 9.69 -5.33 -29.03
N SER A 414 10.66 -6.15 -29.45
CA SER A 414 11.65 -5.79 -30.47
C SER A 414 11.13 -5.90 -31.91
N GLU A 415 9.93 -6.43 -32.11
CA GLU A 415 9.34 -6.70 -33.41
C GLU A 415 7.87 -6.28 -33.44
N ILE A 416 7.48 -5.51 -34.45
CA ILE A 416 6.08 -5.15 -34.67
C ILE A 416 5.25 -6.43 -34.89
N GLY A 417 4.10 -6.49 -34.23
CA GLY A 417 3.15 -7.57 -34.42
C GLY A 417 3.54 -8.89 -33.74
N LYS A 418 4.59 -8.91 -32.90
CA LYS A 418 5.02 -10.11 -32.18
C LYS A 418 5.30 -9.81 -30.72
N ASN A 419 5.15 -10.80 -29.85
CA ASN A 419 5.50 -10.71 -28.44
C ASN A 419 6.96 -11.18 -28.22
N THR A 420 7.92 -10.58 -28.92
CA THR A 420 9.36 -10.87 -28.80
C THR A 420 9.99 -9.85 -27.85
N GLU A 421 10.48 -10.26 -26.67
CA GLU A 421 11.06 -9.29 -25.72
C GLU A 421 12.31 -8.61 -26.29
N ALA A 422 12.35 -7.28 -26.24
CA ALA A 422 13.57 -6.54 -26.52
C ALA A 422 14.64 -6.83 -25.46
N GLU A 423 15.89 -6.91 -25.90
CA GLU A 423 17.03 -7.15 -25.03
C GLU A 423 17.32 -5.92 -24.18
N MET A 424 17.74 -6.16 -22.95
CA MET A 424 18.23 -5.14 -22.03
C MET A 424 19.71 -5.37 -21.81
N TYR A 425 20.49 -4.30 -21.72
CA TYR A 425 21.93 -4.34 -21.57
C TYR A 425 22.39 -3.52 -20.39
N ASP A 426 23.38 -4.02 -19.66
CA ASP A 426 24.27 -3.21 -18.83
C ASP A 426 25.70 -3.28 -19.39
N GLN A 427 26.68 -2.77 -18.66
CA GLN A 427 28.08 -2.83 -19.08
C GLN A 427 28.68 -4.24 -19.04
N SER A 428 28.03 -5.18 -18.33
CA SER A 428 28.45 -6.56 -18.16
C SER A 428 27.89 -7.48 -19.26
N GLY A 429 26.76 -7.11 -19.86
CA GLY A 429 26.12 -7.92 -20.91
C GLY A 429 24.61 -7.73 -20.97
N VAL A 430 23.91 -8.78 -21.40
CA VAL A 430 22.44 -8.84 -21.41
C VAL A 430 21.94 -9.03 -19.98
N VAL A 431 20.96 -8.22 -19.58
CA VAL A 431 20.25 -8.31 -18.31
C VAL A 431 18.78 -8.64 -18.55
N SER A 432 18.09 -9.15 -17.53
CA SER A 432 16.67 -9.53 -17.63
C SER A 432 15.79 -8.65 -16.76
N LEU A 433 14.57 -8.41 -17.24
CA LEU A 433 13.55 -7.72 -16.45
C LEU A 433 13.16 -8.54 -15.22
N LYS A 434 13.21 -7.91 -14.04
CA LYS A 434 12.72 -8.52 -12.80
C LYS A 434 11.20 -8.38 -12.69
N ILE A 435 10.51 -9.46 -12.33
CA ILE A 435 9.05 -9.49 -12.16
C ILE A 435 8.72 -10.00 -10.76
N GLU A 436 8.02 -9.19 -9.98
CA GLU A 436 7.67 -9.50 -8.59
C GLU A 436 6.15 -9.49 -8.37
N SER A 437 5.69 -10.25 -7.38
CA SER A 437 4.30 -10.15 -6.92
C SER A 437 4.15 -8.92 -6.02
N GLY A 438 3.11 -8.13 -6.24
CA GLY A 438 2.72 -7.07 -5.32
C GLY A 438 2.31 -7.64 -3.97
N SER A 439 2.58 -6.88 -2.91
CA SER A 439 2.16 -7.13 -1.52
C SER A 439 1.99 -5.78 -0.81
N GLU A 440 1.67 -5.78 0.48
CA GLU A 440 1.65 -4.54 1.27
C GLU A 440 3.01 -3.83 1.25
N GLU A 441 4.10 -4.60 1.26
CA GLU A 441 5.48 -4.08 1.28
C GLU A 441 5.97 -3.68 -0.11
N ARG A 442 5.65 -4.48 -1.13
CA ARG A 442 6.15 -4.27 -2.51
C ARG A 442 5.25 -3.40 -3.38
N GLY A 443 3.96 -3.34 -3.07
CA GLY A 443 2.97 -2.54 -3.77
C GLY A 443 2.96 -1.09 -3.29
N THR A 444 4.12 -0.45 -3.19
CA THR A 444 4.25 0.92 -2.68
C THR A 444 5.11 1.77 -3.62
N VAL A 445 4.86 3.08 -3.63
CA VAL A 445 5.69 4.02 -4.39
C VAL A 445 7.14 4.02 -3.91
N ALA A 446 7.36 3.91 -2.60
CA ALA A 446 8.70 3.80 -2.03
C ALA A 446 9.45 2.56 -2.54
N TYR A 447 8.78 1.40 -2.64
CA TYR A 447 9.38 0.20 -3.20
C TYR A 447 9.68 0.36 -4.69
N SER A 448 8.77 0.95 -5.47
CA SER A 448 8.97 1.10 -6.92
C SER A 448 10.10 2.07 -7.25
N VAL A 449 10.26 3.18 -6.50
CA VAL A 449 11.39 4.11 -6.61
C VAL A 449 12.72 3.42 -6.34
N ARG A 450 12.76 2.53 -5.32
CA ARG A 450 13.96 1.75 -4.97
C ARG A 450 14.22 0.58 -5.91
N ASN A 451 13.24 0.18 -6.71
CA ASN A 451 13.31 -0.98 -7.60
C ASN A 451 12.77 -0.62 -9.00
N PRO A 452 13.34 0.40 -9.68
CA PRO A 452 12.76 0.96 -10.90
C PRO A 452 12.70 -0.07 -12.04
N ALA A 453 13.68 -0.98 -12.13
CA ALA A 453 13.72 -2.07 -13.11
C ALA A 453 12.90 -3.32 -12.70
N THR A 454 12.05 -3.23 -11.67
CA THR A 454 11.15 -4.32 -11.25
C THR A 454 9.71 -4.04 -11.69
N TYR A 455 9.15 -4.97 -12.46
CA TYR A 455 7.72 -4.99 -12.77
C TYR A 455 6.94 -5.58 -11.60
N ILE A 456 5.94 -4.84 -11.10
CA ILE A 456 5.16 -5.23 -9.92
C ILE A 456 3.79 -5.72 -10.35
N LYS A 457 3.53 -7.03 -10.23
CA LYS A 457 2.21 -7.61 -10.52
C LYS A 457 1.19 -7.19 -9.46
N TYR A 458 -0.09 -7.31 -9.79
CA TYR A 458 -1.14 -7.01 -8.81
C TYR A 458 -1.12 -7.95 -7.59
N SER A 459 -1.60 -7.43 -6.46
CA SER A 459 -1.73 -8.18 -5.19
C SER A 459 -3.17 -8.58 -4.87
N ARG A 460 -4.16 -7.79 -5.31
CA ARG A 460 -5.59 -7.94 -4.98
C ARG A 460 -6.45 -8.15 -6.23
N SER A 461 -7.42 -9.07 -6.17
CA SER A 461 -8.41 -9.30 -7.24
C SER A 461 -9.77 -8.63 -6.97
N LYS A 462 -9.91 -7.96 -5.83
CA LYS A 462 -11.09 -7.22 -5.40
C LYS A 462 -10.70 -5.79 -5.03
N SER A 463 -11.66 -4.89 -5.13
CA SER A 463 -11.50 -3.48 -4.75
C SER A 463 -12.23 -3.16 -3.46
N ASN A 464 -11.73 -2.19 -2.71
CA ASN A 464 -12.50 -1.40 -1.75
C ASN A 464 -12.54 0.05 -2.28
N VAL A 465 -13.75 0.48 -2.64
CA VAL A 465 -14.04 1.78 -3.26
C VAL A 465 -15.17 2.52 -2.54
N SER A 466 -15.68 1.92 -1.46
CA SER A 466 -16.83 2.41 -0.70
C SER A 466 -16.42 3.27 0.49
N ALA A 467 -15.30 2.92 1.13
CA ALA A 467 -14.71 3.68 2.22
C ALA A 467 -13.18 3.58 2.18
N PRO A 468 -12.45 4.63 2.57
CA PRO A 468 -11.01 4.54 2.74
C PRO A 468 -10.63 3.55 3.87
N PRO A 469 -9.41 2.98 3.86
CA PRO A 469 -8.40 3.10 2.80
C PRO A 469 -8.81 2.38 1.51
N TYR A 470 -8.70 3.10 0.39
CA TYR A 470 -9.08 2.57 -0.92
C TYR A 470 -8.03 1.61 -1.44
N TYR A 471 -8.50 0.55 -2.10
CA TYR A 471 -7.63 -0.32 -2.89
C TYR A 471 -8.36 -0.82 -4.11
N TYR A 472 -7.60 -1.05 -5.17
CA TYR A 472 -8.15 -1.32 -6.49
C TYR A 472 -7.76 -2.73 -6.93
N SER A 473 -8.75 -3.48 -7.43
CA SER A 473 -8.49 -4.78 -8.04
C SER A 473 -7.52 -4.62 -9.19
N TYR A 474 -6.53 -5.51 -9.26
CA TYR A 474 -5.56 -5.56 -10.34
C TYR A 474 -4.68 -4.30 -10.47
N ASP A 475 -4.47 -3.59 -9.37
CA ASP A 475 -3.48 -2.53 -9.24
C ASP A 475 -2.14 -3.10 -8.72
N TRP A 476 -1.03 -2.49 -9.14
CA TRP A 476 0.30 -2.80 -8.61
C TRP A 476 0.48 -2.18 -7.23
N LEU A 477 -0.20 -1.05 -6.99
CA LEU A 477 -0.22 -0.35 -5.73
C LEU A 477 -1.20 -1.02 -4.76
N TYR A 478 -0.77 -1.25 -3.53
CA TYR A 478 -1.55 -1.94 -2.51
C TYR A 478 -2.70 -1.06 -1.98
N TRP A 479 -2.40 0.22 -1.73
CA TRP A 479 -3.35 1.27 -1.37
C TRP A 479 -3.49 2.24 -2.52
N GLY A 480 -4.68 2.35 -3.10
CA GLY A 480 -4.91 3.09 -4.33
C GLY A 480 -4.67 4.59 -4.18
N ASP A 481 -4.04 5.19 -5.19
CA ASP A 481 -3.86 6.64 -5.27
C ASP A 481 -4.03 7.12 -6.71
N ASN A 482 -5.01 8.00 -6.94
CA ASN A 482 -5.32 8.57 -8.25
C ASN A 482 -4.43 9.77 -8.59
N ALA A 483 -3.65 10.28 -7.64
CA ALA A 483 -2.83 11.47 -7.82
C ALA A 483 -1.45 11.20 -8.45
N LEU A 484 -1.08 9.94 -8.67
CA LEU A 484 0.30 9.59 -9.04
C LEU A 484 0.81 10.28 -10.30
N TRP A 485 -0.05 10.60 -11.28
CA TRP A 485 0.31 11.40 -12.47
C TRP A 485 -0.29 12.82 -12.47
N GLY A 486 -0.74 13.31 -11.31
CA GLY A 486 -1.14 14.70 -11.09
C GLY A 486 -2.52 15.10 -11.63
N ASN A 487 -3.28 14.14 -12.19
CA ASN A 487 -4.63 14.36 -12.72
C ASN A 487 -5.69 13.43 -12.07
N PRO A 488 -5.89 13.50 -10.73
CA PRO A 488 -6.78 12.58 -10.01
C PRO A 488 -8.26 12.70 -10.40
N GLU A 489 -8.66 13.87 -10.90
CA GLU A 489 -10.05 14.21 -11.29
C GLU A 489 -10.23 14.29 -12.82
N GLY A 490 -9.27 13.79 -13.60
CA GLY A 490 -9.28 13.91 -15.06
C GLY A 490 -10.47 13.21 -15.75
N TYR A 491 -11.21 12.36 -15.02
CA TYR A 491 -12.45 11.76 -15.51
C TYR A 491 -13.59 12.78 -15.69
N ASP A 492 -13.53 13.94 -15.03
CA ASP A 492 -14.48 15.04 -15.17
C ASP A 492 -14.08 16.05 -16.26
N TYR A 493 -12.98 15.80 -16.98
CA TYR A 493 -12.44 16.69 -18.01
C TYR A 493 -12.19 18.13 -17.49
N PRO A 494 -11.41 18.28 -16.42
CA PRO A 494 -11.12 19.59 -15.86
C PRO A 494 -10.39 20.47 -16.89
N SER A 495 -10.45 21.79 -16.69
CA SER A 495 -9.64 22.71 -17.48
C SER A 495 -8.16 22.37 -17.33
N VAL A 496 -7.42 22.34 -18.44
CA VAL A 496 -5.97 22.07 -18.43
C VAL A 496 -5.18 22.96 -17.48
N ALA A 497 -5.63 24.20 -17.25
CA ALA A 497 -5.02 25.14 -16.30
C ALA A 497 -5.06 24.66 -14.84
N SER A 498 -5.92 23.68 -14.52
CA SER A 498 -6.04 23.10 -13.17
C SER A 498 -5.34 21.74 -13.03
N ILE A 499 -4.86 21.17 -14.15
CA ILE A 499 -4.13 19.91 -14.17
C ILE A 499 -2.66 20.21 -13.85
N GLN A 500 -2.04 19.38 -13.02
CA GLN A 500 -0.65 19.53 -12.62
C GLN A 500 0.15 18.29 -13.02
N LYS A 501 1.42 18.46 -13.39
CA LYS A 501 2.36 17.36 -13.57
C LYS A 501 2.89 16.95 -12.19
N SER A 502 2.80 15.66 -11.87
CA SER A 502 3.38 15.12 -10.64
C SER A 502 4.85 14.72 -10.81
N VAL A 503 5.55 14.52 -9.69
CA VAL A 503 6.92 13.99 -9.67
C VAL A 503 7.04 12.55 -10.16
N TYR A 504 5.94 11.80 -10.31
CA TYR A 504 5.95 10.44 -10.88
C TYR A 504 5.48 10.36 -12.34
N ASP A 505 5.15 11.51 -12.94
CA ASP A 505 4.87 11.59 -14.37
C ASP A 505 6.16 11.27 -15.16
N PRO A 506 6.16 10.26 -16.05
CA PRO A 506 7.36 9.82 -16.77
C PRO A 506 7.80 10.79 -17.88
N CYS A 507 6.95 11.73 -18.31
CA CYS A 507 7.25 12.56 -19.47
C CYS A 507 8.39 13.56 -19.18
N PRO A 508 9.11 14.02 -20.22
CA PRO A 508 10.16 15.03 -20.10
C PRO A 508 9.65 16.38 -19.56
N GLU A 509 10.59 17.26 -19.20
CA GLU A 509 10.28 18.63 -18.79
C GLU A 509 9.45 19.35 -19.86
N GLY A 510 8.42 20.08 -19.43
CA GLY A 510 7.46 20.76 -20.32
C GLY A 510 6.37 19.86 -20.89
N TYR A 511 6.42 18.55 -20.68
CA TYR A 511 5.39 17.60 -21.09
C TYR A 511 4.79 16.85 -19.90
N MET A 512 3.62 16.26 -20.09
CA MET A 512 2.96 15.37 -19.13
C MET A 512 2.27 14.20 -19.85
N VAL A 513 1.86 13.19 -19.11
CA VAL A 513 1.03 12.10 -19.64
C VAL A 513 -0.30 12.68 -20.14
N ALA A 514 -0.68 12.31 -21.36
CA ALA A 514 -1.90 12.78 -22.01
C ALA A 514 -3.15 12.68 -21.10
N PRO A 515 -3.88 13.78 -20.86
CA PRO A 515 -5.21 13.74 -20.26
C PRO A 515 -6.21 12.98 -21.12
N ARG A 516 -7.32 12.55 -20.51
CA ARG A 516 -8.33 11.68 -21.15
C ARG A 516 -8.97 12.29 -22.40
N ASP A 517 -9.12 13.60 -22.44
CA ASP A 517 -9.69 14.35 -23.55
C ASP A 517 -8.71 14.71 -24.66
N THR A 518 -7.43 14.32 -24.55
CA THR A 518 -6.39 14.65 -25.54
C THR A 518 -6.80 14.28 -26.96
N TRP A 519 -7.38 13.09 -27.15
CA TRP A 519 -7.75 12.59 -28.48
C TRP A 519 -9.20 12.86 -28.87
N LEU A 520 -9.89 13.74 -28.14
CA LEU A 520 -11.21 14.22 -28.56
C LEU A 520 -11.04 15.29 -29.65
N ASN A 521 -11.89 15.23 -30.68
CA ASN A 521 -11.98 16.29 -31.68
C ASN A 521 -12.92 17.42 -31.19
N SER A 522 -13.11 18.45 -32.01
CA SER A 522 -13.98 19.60 -31.73
C SER A 522 -15.46 19.37 -32.09
N SER A 523 -15.86 18.14 -32.43
CA SER A 523 -17.24 17.84 -32.84
C SER A 523 -18.21 17.89 -31.66
N SER A 524 -19.52 17.96 -31.97
CA SER A 524 -20.59 17.86 -30.96
C SER A 524 -20.88 16.43 -30.52
N SER A 525 -20.25 15.42 -31.15
CA SER A 525 -20.43 14.01 -30.75
C SER A 525 -19.83 13.79 -29.37
N THR A 526 -20.55 13.08 -28.51
CA THR A 526 -20.19 12.93 -27.09
C THR A 526 -19.44 11.63 -26.78
N SER A 527 -19.32 10.70 -27.73
CA SER A 527 -18.64 9.42 -27.55
C SER A 527 -18.26 8.76 -28.88
N GLY A 528 -17.44 7.70 -28.80
CA GLY A 528 -17.06 6.88 -29.93
C GLY A 528 -16.04 7.51 -30.86
N ILE A 529 -15.78 6.84 -31.98
CA ILE A 529 -14.78 7.26 -32.98
C ILE A 529 -15.13 8.63 -33.58
N GLU A 530 -16.42 8.95 -33.71
CA GLU A 530 -16.93 10.24 -34.20
C GLU A 530 -16.53 11.43 -33.32
N ALA A 531 -16.37 11.21 -32.01
CA ALA A 531 -15.92 12.22 -31.06
C ALA A 531 -14.38 12.33 -31.00
N SER A 532 -13.65 11.48 -31.73
CA SER A 532 -12.19 11.37 -31.64
C SER A 532 -11.46 11.96 -32.84
N VAL A 533 -10.16 12.23 -32.69
CA VAL A 533 -9.30 12.61 -33.82
C VAL A 533 -9.13 11.48 -34.84
N PHE A 534 -9.33 10.23 -34.43
CA PHE A 534 -9.40 9.09 -35.34
C PHE A 534 -10.78 9.08 -36.00
N LEU A 535 -10.90 9.54 -37.24
CA LEU A 535 -12.22 9.72 -37.88
C LEU A 535 -12.85 8.40 -38.38
N SER A 536 -12.05 7.35 -38.58
CA SER A 536 -12.50 6.05 -39.08
C SER A 536 -11.50 4.95 -38.75
N THR A 537 -11.98 3.73 -38.48
CA THR A 537 -11.13 2.53 -38.35
C THR A 537 -10.51 2.10 -39.68
N SER A 538 -11.03 2.58 -40.82
CA SER A 538 -10.47 2.33 -42.16
C SER A 538 -9.08 2.91 -42.38
N ASN A 539 -8.62 3.82 -41.51
CA ASN A 539 -7.26 4.36 -41.54
C ASN A 539 -6.21 3.40 -40.95
N TRP A 540 -6.64 2.19 -40.59
CA TRP A 540 -5.77 1.09 -40.21
C TRP A 540 -4.84 0.71 -41.36
N ASP A 541 -3.53 0.78 -41.10
CA ASP A 541 -2.50 0.27 -41.99
C ASP A 541 -2.20 -1.20 -41.63
N ALA A 542 -2.66 -2.11 -42.48
CA ALA A 542 -2.50 -3.55 -42.27
C ALA A 542 -1.08 -4.06 -42.54
N GLU A 543 -0.28 -3.32 -43.31
CA GLU A 543 1.11 -3.69 -43.63
C GLU A 543 2.02 -3.25 -42.48
N ASN A 544 1.86 -2.02 -42.02
CA ASN A 544 2.68 -1.42 -40.98
C ASN A 544 2.17 -1.65 -39.56
N LEU A 545 0.98 -2.26 -39.42
CA LEU A 545 0.35 -2.61 -38.15
C LEU A 545 0.23 -1.40 -37.20
N GLY A 546 -0.57 -0.42 -37.61
CA GLY A 546 -0.85 0.78 -36.83
C GLY A 546 -1.82 1.72 -37.53
N TYR A 547 -1.93 2.95 -37.00
CA TYR A 547 -2.77 4.01 -37.56
C TYR A 547 -1.92 5.21 -37.96
N SER A 548 -2.05 5.62 -39.23
CA SER A 548 -1.66 6.95 -39.69
C SER A 548 -2.83 7.92 -39.52
N LEU A 549 -2.59 8.99 -38.78
CA LEU A 549 -3.54 10.07 -38.55
C LEU A 549 -3.03 11.32 -39.25
N ASN A 550 -3.78 11.82 -40.23
CA ASN A 550 -3.58 13.17 -40.74
C ASN A 550 -4.53 14.13 -40.01
N TYR A 551 -4.00 14.94 -39.10
CA TYR A 551 -4.77 15.91 -38.33
C TYR A 551 -4.09 17.28 -38.38
N ASN A 552 -4.87 18.33 -38.67
CA ASN A 552 -4.36 19.70 -38.90
C ASN A 552 -3.19 19.79 -39.91
N GLY A 553 -3.16 18.91 -40.91
CA GLY A 553 -2.15 18.91 -41.98
C GLY A 553 -0.81 18.26 -41.61
N GLN A 554 -0.73 17.56 -40.49
CA GLN A 554 0.44 16.80 -40.07
C GLN A 554 0.09 15.31 -39.88
N GLU A 555 1.03 14.44 -40.24
CA GLU A 555 0.88 13.00 -40.13
C GLU A 555 1.44 12.51 -38.79
N LEU A 556 0.67 11.66 -38.12
CA LEU A 556 0.98 11.05 -36.83
C LEU A 556 0.87 9.53 -36.94
N TRP A 557 1.79 8.83 -36.28
CA TRP A 557 1.82 7.37 -36.27
C TRP A 557 1.56 6.79 -34.87
N TYR A 558 0.61 5.85 -34.81
CA TYR A 558 0.25 5.09 -33.62
C TYR A 558 0.42 3.59 -33.91
N PRO A 559 1.57 2.99 -33.57
CA PRO A 559 1.84 1.58 -33.83
C PRO A 559 1.06 0.65 -32.90
N LEU A 560 0.93 -0.62 -33.30
CA LEU A 560 0.72 -1.69 -32.33
C LEU A 560 1.99 -1.87 -31.48
N GLY A 561 1.78 -2.13 -30.20
CA GLY A 561 2.88 -2.34 -29.24
C GLY A 561 2.57 -3.34 -28.14
N GLY A 562 1.30 -3.76 -28.02
CA GLY A 562 0.86 -4.66 -26.98
C GLY A 562 0.97 -4.04 -25.59
N LEU A 563 1.05 -4.92 -24.60
CA LEU A 563 1.14 -4.57 -23.19
C LEU A 563 2.02 -5.57 -22.44
N ARG A 564 2.48 -5.21 -21.25
CA ARG A 564 2.89 -6.19 -20.24
C ARG A 564 1.72 -6.50 -19.31
N ASN A 565 1.47 -7.79 -19.10
CA ASN A 565 0.29 -8.27 -18.42
C ASN A 565 0.41 -8.15 -16.90
N ARG A 566 -0.60 -7.54 -16.26
CA ARG A 566 -0.73 -7.37 -14.79
C ARG A 566 -0.48 -8.62 -13.95
N LYS A 567 -0.75 -9.83 -14.46
CA LYS A 567 -0.65 -11.10 -13.73
C LYS A 567 0.69 -11.80 -13.96
N THR A 568 1.28 -11.67 -15.14
CA THR A 568 2.45 -12.46 -15.53
C THR A 568 3.71 -11.63 -15.76
N GLY A 569 3.57 -10.32 -15.99
CA GLY A 569 4.66 -9.42 -16.44
C GLY A 569 5.13 -9.65 -17.88
N LYS A 570 4.57 -10.66 -18.57
CA LYS A 570 4.92 -11.01 -19.95
C LYS A 570 4.24 -10.09 -20.96
N LEU A 571 4.87 -9.92 -22.12
CA LEU A 571 4.29 -9.25 -23.29
C LEU A 571 3.06 -10.01 -23.80
N GLN A 572 2.04 -9.26 -24.22
CA GLN A 572 0.81 -9.74 -24.82
C GLN A 572 0.28 -8.74 -25.84
N ASP A 573 -0.51 -9.25 -26.79
CA ASP A 573 -1.33 -8.46 -27.71
C ASP A 573 -0.56 -7.49 -28.63
N ALA A 574 0.76 -7.68 -28.78
CA ALA A 574 1.56 -6.90 -29.74
C ALA A 574 1.08 -7.04 -31.19
N GLU A 575 0.42 -8.15 -31.51
CA GLU A 575 -0.23 -8.42 -32.80
C GLU A 575 -1.65 -7.86 -32.93
N LYS A 576 -2.25 -7.39 -31.83
CA LYS A 576 -3.68 -7.02 -31.77
C LYS A 576 -3.93 -5.54 -31.56
N SER A 577 -3.14 -4.89 -30.71
CA SER A 577 -3.50 -3.58 -30.18
C SER A 577 -2.30 -2.75 -29.72
N GLY A 578 -2.39 -1.44 -29.95
CA GLY A 578 -1.59 -0.44 -29.27
C GLY A 578 -2.37 0.09 -28.08
N TYR A 579 -1.72 0.14 -26.91
CA TYR A 579 -2.31 0.60 -25.66
C TYR A 579 -1.56 1.83 -25.18
N TYR A 580 -2.29 2.89 -24.83
CA TYR A 580 -1.74 4.19 -24.50
C TYR A 580 -2.37 4.71 -23.23
N TRP A 581 -1.57 4.89 -22.18
CA TRP A 581 -2.08 5.39 -20.92
C TRP A 581 -2.53 6.86 -21.01
N GLN A 582 -3.53 7.19 -20.19
CA GLN A 582 -3.94 8.56 -19.89
C GLN A 582 -3.66 8.90 -18.43
N SER A 583 -3.51 10.18 -18.10
CA SER A 583 -3.06 10.64 -16.77
C SER A 583 -4.06 10.45 -15.62
N THR A 584 -5.25 9.91 -15.89
CA THR A 584 -6.37 9.88 -14.93
C THR A 584 -6.90 8.46 -14.65
N ALA A 585 -7.45 8.29 -13.45
CA ALA A 585 -8.40 7.22 -13.15
C ALA A 585 -9.62 7.31 -14.10
N PHE A 586 -10.28 6.18 -14.37
CA PHE A 586 -11.45 6.17 -15.25
C PHE A 586 -12.69 6.83 -14.63
N ALA A 587 -12.78 6.83 -13.29
CA ALA A 587 -13.82 7.44 -12.48
C ALA A 587 -13.28 7.72 -11.07
N SER A 588 -13.98 8.54 -10.28
CA SER A 588 -13.59 8.97 -8.91
C SER A 588 -13.03 7.83 -8.04
N ASN A 589 -13.78 6.73 -7.91
CA ASN A 589 -13.37 5.54 -7.16
C ASN A 589 -13.22 4.31 -8.07
N GLY A 590 -12.81 4.51 -9.33
CA GLY A 590 -12.66 3.44 -10.31
C GLY A 590 -11.35 2.66 -10.13
N ALA A 591 -11.43 1.33 -10.08
CA ALA A 591 -10.24 0.47 -9.98
C ALA A 591 -9.33 0.55 -11.23
N ASP A 592 -9.90 0.91 -12.37
CA ASP A 592 -9.19 1.03 -13.64
C ASP A 592 -8.71 2.47 -13.90
N ALA A 593 -7.61 2.59 -14.63
CA ALA A 593 -7.17 3.84 -15.24
C ALA A 593 -7.71 3.99 -16.66
N SER A 594 -7.80 5.23 -17.12
CA SER A 594 -8.22 5.55 -18.47
C SER A 594 -7.08 5.27 -19.46
N TYR A 595 -7.41 4.79 -20.65
CA TYR A 595 -6.43 4.53 -21.70
C TYR A 595 -7.07 4.72 -23.09
N MET A 596 -6.22 4.95 -24.08
CA MET A 596 -6.58 4.85 -25.49
C MET A 596 -6.11 3.50 -26.06
N ASN A 597 -6.97 2.87 -26.86
CA ASN A 597 -6.66 1.68 -27.66
C ASN A 597 -6.74 2.02 -29.15
N VAL A 598 -5.79 1.50 -29.92
CA VAL A 598 -5.91 1.39 -31.37
C VAL A 598 -5.68 -0.05 -31.80
N GLY A 599 -6.53 -0.57 -32.67
CA GLY A 599 -6.41 -1.90 -33.25
C GLY A 599 -7.29 -2.03 -34.48
N LYS A 600 -7.03 -3.05 -35.31
CA LYS A 600 -7.68 -3.26 -36.62
C LYS A 600 -9.20 -3.06 -36.61
N ASP A 601 -9.87 -3.61 -35.59
CA ASP A 601 -11.33 -3.64 -35.53
C ASP A 601 -11.92 -2.54 -34.62
N LYS A 602 -11.07 -1.81 -33.87
CA LYS A 602 -11.53 -0.85 -32.86
C LYS A 602 -10.49 0.22 -32.55
N VAL A 603 -10.95 1.47 -32.51
CA VAL A 603 -10.28 2.57 -31.79
C VAL A 603 -11.16 2.98 -30.61
N ASP A 604 -10.56 3.12 -29.43
CA ASP A 604 -11.25 3.55 -28.22
C ASP A 604 -10.40 4.60 -27.51
N THR A 605 -10.85 5.86 -27.48
CA THR A 605 -10.12 6.96 -26.83
C THR A 605 -10.49 7.15 -25.37
N ALA A 606 -11.46 6.38 -24.86
CA ALA A 606 -11.98 6.51 -23.50
C ALA A 606 -12.15 5.14 -22.85
N GLY A 607 -11.24 4.20 -23.13
CA GLY A 607 -11.22 2.87 -22.56
C GLY A 607 -10.78 2.87 -21.10
N LYS A 608 -10.96 1.73 -20.42
CA LYS A 608 -10.43 1.49 -19.06
C LYS A 608 -9.70 0.17 -18.94
N ASN A 609 -8.61 0.15 -18.17
CA ASN A 609 -7.90 -1.08 -17.89
C ASN A 609 -7.19 -1.04 -16.53
N SER A 610 -6.77 -2.21 -16.08
CA SER A 610 -6.12 -2.40 -14.78
C SER A 610 -4.75 -1.73 -14.74
N ARG A 611 -4.50 -0.98 -13.67
CA ARG A 611 -3.31 -0.13 -13.46
C ARG A 611 -2.00 -0.90 -13.36
N ALA A 612 -2.05 -2.19 -13.00
CA ALA A 612 -0.87 -3.05 -12.98
C ALA A 612 -0.37 -3.47 -14.36
N ASN A 613 -1.13 -3.32 -15.46
CA ASN A 613 -0.57 -3.53 -16.79
C ASN A 613 0.43 -2.41 -17.12
N ALA A 614 1.37 -2.66 -18.04
CA ALA A 614 2.18 -1.59 -18.61
C ALA A 614 1.83 -1.31 -20.08
N PHE A 615 1.58 -0.04 -20.40
CA PHE A 615 1.20 0.47 -21.73
C PHE A 615 2.16 1.58 -22.18
N SER A 616 2.14 1.91 -23.46
CA SER A 616 2.87 3.06 -23.98
C SER A 616 2.32 4.37 -23.41
N VAL A 617 3.13 5.41 -23.43
CA VAL A 617 2.73 6.78 -23.07
C VAL A 617 2.96 7.68 -24.27
N ARG A 618 2.00 8.55 -24.57
CA ARG A 618 2.14 9.64 -25.53
C ARG A 618 2.10 10.95 -24.76
N CYS A 619 3.23 11.65 -24.70
CA CYS A 619 3.37 12.86 -23.90
C CYS A 619 2.76 14.07 -24.62
N VAL A 620 2.23 15.02 -23.85
CA VAL A 620 1.62 16.26 -24.35
C VAL A 620 2.12 17.48 -23.59
N LYS A 621 2.12 18.63 -24.26
CA LYS A 621 2.11 19.94 -23.62
C LYS A 621 0.67 20.40 -23.46
N VAL A 622 0.41 21.09 -22.35
CA VAL A 622 -0.82 21.85 -22.15
C VAL A 622 -0.51 23.30 -22.52
N ASP A 623 -1.35 23.90 -23.36
CA ASP A 623 -1.19 25.28 -23.85
C ASP A 623 -1.90 26.30 -22.94
#